data_AF-A0A2S8GJW1-F1
#
_entry.id   AF-A0A2S8GJW1-F1
#
_cell.length_a   1.000
_cell.length_b   1.000
_cell.length_c   1.000
_cell.angle_alpha   90.00
_cell.angle_beta   90.00
_cell.angle_gamma   90.00
#
_symmetry.space_group_name_H-M   'P 1'
#
loop_
_entity.id
_entity.type
_entity.pdbx_description
1 polymer ?
#
loop_
_entity_poly.entity_id
_entity_poly.type
_entity_poly.pdbx_seq_one_letter_code
_entity_poly.pdbx_strand_id
1 'polypeptide(L)'
;MIVTWEHSEAYPGLWLVTFANVEGEYELSGPFPVQGVGSVQGTDFYFRARNYAWEFETNDETGGLFSPNDRRAFQRSSLFPKADSMPFSQAATIIAHCVGEFLEQVA
;
A
#
# COMPACT_ATOMS: atom_id res chain seq x y z
N MET A 1 5.72 7.32 -9.71
CA MET A 1 6.62 6.39 -8.98
C MET A 1 6.79 5.13 -9.80
N ILE A 2 8.00 4.57 -9.86
CA ILE A 2 8.29 3.32 -10.59
C ILE A 2 8.33 2.18 -9.58
N VAL A 3 7.76 1.03 -9.93
CA VAL A 3 7.71 -0.18 -9.09
C VAL A 3 8.25 -1.40 -9.83
N THR A 4 8.95 -2.28 -9.13
CA THR A 4 9.40 -3.59 -9.63
C THR A 4 8.72 -4.70 -8.84
N TRP A 5 8.48 -5.85 -9.48
CA TRP A 5 7.63 -6.93 -8.96
C TRP A 5 8.36 -8.26 -9.02
N GLU A 6 8.35 -8.99 -7.90
CA GLU A 6 8.86 -10.35 -7.82
C GLU A 6 7.80 -11.25 -7.19
N HIS A 7 7.52 -12.38 -7.84
CA HIS A 7 6.60 -13.38 -7.28
C HIS A 7 7.34 -14.23 -6.25
N SER A 8 6.77 -14.39 -5.06
CA SER A 8 7.37 -15.25 -4.05
C SER A 8 7.24 -16.72 -4.46
N GLU A 9 8.36 -17.40 -4.68
CA GLU A 9 8.37 -18.86 -4.91
C GLU A 9 7.94 -19.63 -3.64
N ALA A 10 8.20 -19.07 -2.45
CA ALA A 10 7.86 -19.68 -1.17
C ALA A 10 6.38 -19.52 -0.81
N TYR A 11 5.74 -18.43 -1.25
CA TYR A 11 4.36 -18.10 -0.91
C TYR A 11 3.53 -17.82 -2.18
N PRO A 12 2.92 -18.85 -2.77
CA PRO A 12 2.03 -18.68 -3.91
C PRO A 12 0.91 -17.68 -3.61
N GLY A 13 0.83 -16.61 -4.42
CA GLY A 13 -0.15 -15.53 -4.22
C GLY A 13 0.39 -14.31 -3.45
N LEU A 14 1.65 -14.32 -3.04
CA LEU A 14 2.37 -13.17 -2.49
C LEU A 14 3.28 -12.56 -3.56
N TRP A 15 3.22 -11.23 -3.68
CA TRP A 15 4.08 -10.45 -4.55
C TRP A 15 4.92 -9.49 -3.71
N LEU A 16 6.24 -9.56 -3.87
CA LEU A 16 7.15 -8.58 -3.31
C LEU A 16 7.29 -7.44 -4.30
N VAL A 17 7.15 -6.21 -3.81
CA VAL A 17 7.16 -5.02 -4.63
C VAL A 17 8.10 -3.99 -4.05
N THR A 18 8.99 -3.46 -4.88
CA THR A 18 9.95 -2.43 -4.46
C THR A 18 9.66 -1.12 -5.20
N PHE A 19 9.78 0.00 -4.50
CA PHE A 19 9.75 1.31 -5.13
C PHE A 19 11.15 1.62 -5.69
N ALA A 20 11.28 1.74 -7.01
CA ALA A 20 12.61 1.82 -7.65
C ALA A 20 13.36 3.13 -7.36
N ASN A 21 12.65 4.18 -6.95
CA ASN A 21 13.19 5.54 -6.82
C ASN A 21 13.11 6.12 -5.40
N VAL A 22 12.68 5.32 -4.42
CA VAL A 22 12.63 5.69 -3.00
C VAL A 22 12.92 4.46 -2.15
N GLU A 23 13.44 4.66 -0.93
CA GLU A 23 13.59 3.56 0.02
C GLU A 23 12.20 3.09 0.47
N GLY A 24 11.79 1.91 0.01
CA GLY A 24 10.56 1.28 0.45
C GLY A 24 10.19 0.05 -0.38
N GLU A 25 9.42 -0.82 0.26
CA GLU A 25 8.94 -2.07 -0.28
C GLU A 25 7.62 -2.47 0.37
N TYR A 26 6.87 -3.34 -0.29
CA TYR A 26 5.65 -3.90 0.25
C TYR A 26 5.37 -5.28 -0.30
N GLU A 27 4.64 -6.05 0.49
CA GLU A 27 4.05 -7.30 0.08
C GLU A 27 2.61 -7.06 -0.37
N LEU A 28 2.21 -7.68 -1.47
CA LEU A 28 0.84 -7.65 -1.97
C LEU A 28 0.27 -9.07 -2.02
N SER A 29 -0.89 -9.27 -1.42
CA SER A 29 -1.57 -10.56 -1.29
C SER A 29 -3.06 -10.45 -1.66
N GLY A 30 -3.71 -11.58 -1.93
CA GLY A 30 -5.12 -11.64 -2.33
C GLY A 30 -5.50 -13.00 -2.92
N PRO A 31 -6.63 -13.17 -3.64
CA PRO A 31 -7.52 -12.13 -4.18
C PRO A 31 -8.83 -11.91 -3.38
N PHE A 32 -8.91 -12.23 -2.08
CA PHE A 32 -10.13 -11.97 -1.27
C PHE A 32 -9.81 -11.79 0.23
N PRO A 33 -9.49 -10.59 0.74
CA PRO A 33 -9.34 -9.34 0.00
C PRO A 33 -7.93 -9.15 -0.56
N VAL A 34 -7.79 -8.27 -1.55
CA VAL A 34 -6.47 -7.77 -1.97
C VAL A 34 -5.93 -6.81 -0.91
N GLN A 35 -4.71 -7.05 -0.45
CA GLN A 35 -4.10 -6.33 0.66
C GLN A 35 -2.62 -6.10 0.42
N GLY A 36 -2.13 -4.95 0.84
CA GLY A 36 -0.71 -4.59 0.83
C GLY A 36 -0.23 -4.19 2.21
N VAL A 37 0.94 -4.67 2.62
CA VAL A 37 1.62 -4.21 3.84
C VAL A 37 3.06 -3.90 3.46
N GLY A 38 3.57 -2.75 3.88
CA GLY A 38 4.95 -2.39 3.60
C GLY A 38 5.39 -1.13 4.31
N SER A 39 6.54 -0.62 3.89
CA SER A 39 7.12 0.59 4.43
C SER A 39 7.71 1.47 3.33
N VAL A 40 7.72 2.78 3.59
CA VAL A 40 8.39 3.77 2.74
C VAL A 40 9.04 4.83 3.61
N GLN A 41 10.35 5.05 3.42
CA GLN A 41 11.17 5.97 4.23
C GLN A 41 10.98 5.78 5.75
N GLY A 42 10.92 4.51 6.19
CA GLY A 42 10.73 4.14 7.60
C GLY A 42 9.33 4.42 8.15
N THR A 43 8.33 4.68 7.29
CA THR A 43 6.92 4.79 7.66
C THR A 43 6.16 3.58 7.13
N ASP A 44 5.54 2.83 8.02
CA ASP A 44 4.73 1.66 7.65
C ASP A 44 3.41 2.10 7.03
N PHE A 45 2.85 1.27 6.15
CA PHE A 45 1.53 1.48 5.60
C PHE A 45 0.77 0.17 5.39
N TYR A 46 -0.55 0.31 5.34
CA TYR A 46 -1.48 -0.74 5.02
C TYR A 46 -2.39 -0.31 3.87
N PHE A 47 -2.59 -1.22 2.92
CA PHE A 47 -3.56 -1.12 1.84
C PHE A 47 -4.55 -2.26 1.93
N ARG A 48 -5.82 -1.97 1.71
CA ARG A 48 -6.88 -2.97 1.65
C ARG A 48 -7.91 -2.61 0.60
N ALA A 49 -8.18 -3.53 -0.32
CA ALA A 49 -9.31 -3.46 -1.24
C ALA A 49 -10.32 -4.55 -0.88
N ARG A 50 -11.52 -4.14 -0.45
CA ARG A 50 -12.57 -5.06 0.01
C ARG A 50 -13.94 -4.53 -0.37
N ASN A 51 -14.84 -5.44 -0.77
CA ASN A 51 -16.22 -5.12 -1.15
C ASN A 51 -16.27 -4.06 -2.27
N TYR A 52 -16.61 -2.82 -1.93
CA TYR A 52 -16.86 -1.71 -2.86
C TYR A 52 -15.89 -0.55 -2.70
N ALA A 53 -14.80 -0.73 -1.95
CA ALA A 53 -13.85 0.34 -1.69
C ALA A 53 -12.43 -0.20 -1.49
N TRP A 54 -11.46 0.70 -1.65
CA TRP A 54 -10.10 0.51 -1.16
C TRP A 54 -9.75 1.60 -0.15
N GLU A 55 -8.83 1.26 0.73
CA GLU A 55 -8.30 2.10 1.80
C GLU A 55 -6.77 1.96 1.80
N PHE A 56 -6.08 3.06 2.06
CA PHE A 56 -4.65 3.16 2.27
C PHE A 56 -4.41 4.02 3.49
N GLU A 57 -3.57 3.58 4.40
CA GLU A 57 -3.21 4.33 5.61
C GLU A 57 -1.77 4.07 6.04
N THR A 58 -1.12 5.08 6.59
CA THR A 58 0.19 4.99 7.23
C THR A 58 0.04 4.67 8.72
N ASN A 59 0.93 3.82 9.23
CA ASN A 59 0.95 3.36 10.61
C ASN A 59 2.26 3.76 11.30
N ASP A 60 2.18 3.93 12.62
CA ASP A 60 3.34 4.09 13.48
C ASP A 60 4.06 2.75 13.71
N GLU A 61 5.20 2.81 14.39
CA GLU A 61 6.06 1.65 14.70
C GLU A 61 5.38 0.56 15.55
N THR A 62 4.21 0.84 16.13
CA THR A 62 3.41 -0.13 16.88
C THR A 62 2.30 -0.77 16.03
N GLY A 63 2.22 -0.40 14.75
CA GLY A 63 1.13 -0.77 13.85
C GLY A 63 -0.17 -0.01 14.12
N GLY A 64 -0.10 1.06 14.92
CA GLY A 64 -1.22 1.95 15.22
C GLY A 64 -1.33 3.09 14.20
N LEU A 65 -2.49 3.73 14.13
CA LEU A 65 -2.63 4.95 13.34
C LEU A 65 -1.88 6.09 14.02
N PHE A 66 -1.17 6.89 13.21
CA PHE A 66 -0.61 8.14 13.70
C PHE A 66 -1.71 9.07 14.27
N SER A 67 -1.31 9.90 15.24
CA SER A 67 -2.14 11.03 15.66
C SER A 67 -2.48 11.91 14.46
N PRO A 68 -3.71 12.46 14.32
CA PRO A 68 -4.07 13.32 13.19
C PRO A 68 -3.19 14.56 13.01
N ASN A 69 -2.45 14.96 14.05
CA ASN A 69 -1.51 16.09 14.01
C ASN A 69 -0.07 15.68 13.64
N ASP A 70 0.23 14.39 13.49
CA ASP A 70 1.54 13.93 13.00
C ASP A 70 1.60 14.15 11.49
N ARG A 71 2.70 14.74 11.02
CA ARG A 71 2.93 14.95 9.58
C ARG A 71 2.92 13.65 8.77
N ARG A 72 3.20 12.52 9.41
CA ARG A 72 3.19 11.19 8.81
C ARG A 72 1.80 10.57 8.75
N ALA A 73 0.79 11.15 9.41
CA ALA A 73 -0.58 10.68 9.30
C ALA A 73 -1.10 10.92 7.88
N PHE A 74 -1.31 9.84 7.14
CA PHE A 74 -1.83 9.88 5.78
C PHE A 74 -2.84 8.77 5.57
N GLN A 75 -4.02 9.14 5.03
CA GLN A 75 -5.07 8.20 4.68
C GLN A 75 -5.71 8.59 3.35
N ARG A 76 -6.01 7.59 2.53
CA ARG A 76 -6.78 7.72 1.30
C ARG A 76 -7.76 6.56 1.17
N SER A 77 -8.91 6.84 0.61
CA SER A 77 -9.87 5.81 0.25
C SER A 77 -10.69 6.24 -0.94
N SER A 78 -11.22 5.27 -1.68
CA SER A 78 -12.16 5.54 -2.75
C SER A 78 -13.05 4.33 -3.03
N LEU A 79 -14.20 4.60 -3.65
CA LEU A 79 -15.08 3.55 -4.12
C LEU A 79 -14.46 2.84 -5.33
N PHE A 80 -14.59 1.52 -5.35
CA PHE A 80 -14.11 0.68 -6.43
C PHE A 80 -15.02 -0.53 -6.59
N PRO A 81 -15.69 -0.71 -7.74
CA PRO A 81 -16.53 -1.88 -7.97
C PRO A 81 -15.72 -3.18 -7.88
N LYS A 82 -16.13 -4.11 -7.01
CA LYS A 82 -15.45 -5.40 -6.79
C LYS A 82 -13.99 -5.24 -6.35
N ALA A 83 -13.77 -4.35 -5.38
CA ALA A 83 -12.45 -4.05 -4.84
C ALA A 83 -11.77 -5.29 -4.25
N ASP A 84 -12.55 -6.22 -3.71
CA ASP A 84 -12.07 -7.49 -3.20
C ASP A 84 -11.29 -8.30 -4.23
N SER A 85 -11.64 -8.24 -5.51
CA SER A 85 -11.00 -8.96 -6.63
C SER A 85 -10.17 -8.06 -7.55
N MET A 86 -9.70 -6.92 -7.03
CA MET A 86 -8.88 -5.97 -7.78
C MET A 86 -7.64 -6.65 -8.39
N PRO A 87 -7.30 -6.42 -9.67
CA PRO A 87 -6.04 -6.90 -10.22
C PRO A 87 -4.84 -6.37 -9.42
N PHE A 88 -3.84 -7.22 -9.17
CA PHE A 88 -2.65 -6.80 -8.42
C PHE A 88 -1.90 -5.62 -9.06
N SER A 89 -1.84 -5.56 -10.40
CA SER A 89 -1.29 -4.41 -11.14
C SER A 89 -2.10 -3.10 -10.96
N GLN A 90 -3.36 -3.21 -10.56
CA GLN A 90 -4.18 -2.05 -10.25
C GLN A 90 -4.00 -1.61 -8.80
N ALA A 91 -3.98 -2.56 -7.85
CA ALA A 91 -3.63 -2.28 -6.45
C ALA A 91 -2.24 -1.64 -6.33
N ALA A 92 -1.27 -2.19 -7.06
CA ALA A 92 0.04 -1.62 -7.32
C ALA A 92 0.04 -0.13 -7.65
N THR A 93 -0.77 0.24 -8.64
CA THR A 93 -0.83 1.59 -9.18
C THR A 93 -1.44 2.53 -8.14
N ILE A 94 -2.45 2.07 -7.41
CA ILE A 94 -3.09 2.85 -6.33
C ILE A 94 -2.13 3.06 -5.16
N ILE A 95 -1.45 2.00 -4.71
CA ILE A 95 -0.42 2.08 -3.65
C ILE A 95 0.68 3.06 -4.08
N ALA A 96 1.17 2.93 -5.32
CA ALA A 96 2.21 3.81 -5.83
C ALA A 96 1.76 5.27 -5.96
N HIS A 97 0.47 5.53 -6.20
CA HIS A 97 -0.08 6.88 -6.19
C HIS A 97 -0.15 7.43 -4.76
N CYS A 98 -0.70 6.65 -3.82
CA CYS A 98 -0.85 7.04 -2.41
C CYS A 98 0.50 7.34 -1.76
N VAL A 99 1.51 6.51 -2.01
CA VAL A 99 2.88 6.76 -1.52
C VAL A 99 3.50 8.00 -2.16
N GLY A 100 3.23 8.27 -3.45
CA GLY A 100 3.65 9.52 -4.09
C GLY A 100 3.09 10.75 -3.39
N GLU A 101 1.78 10.78 -3.13
CA GLU A 101 1.12 11.86 -2.38
C GLU A 101 1.65 11.98 -0.94
N PHE A 102 1.88 10.86 -0.27
CA PHE A 102 2.45 10.85 1.08
C PHE A 102 3.84 11.51 1.11
N LEU A 103 4.71 11.16 0.15
CA LEU A 103 6.05 11.71 0.07
C LEU A 103 6.05 13.21 -0.22
N GLU A 104 5.11 13.68 -1.05
CA GLU A 104 4.90 15.13 -1.27
C GLU A 104 4.43 15.85 0.00
N GLN A 105 3.64 15.20 0.85
CA GLN A 105 3.17 15.76 2.13
C GLN A 105 4.29 15.91 3.16
N VAL A 106 5.23 14.95 3.22
CA VAL A 106 6.27 14.90 4.27
C VAL A 106 7.60 15.57 3.90
N ALA A 107 7.78 15.97 2.64
CA ALA A 107 8.93 16.71 2.13
C ALA A 107 9.01 18.12 2.74
#